data_AF-A0A7C6G7A6-F1
#
_entry.id   AF-A0A7C6G7A6-F1
#
_cell.length_a   1.000
_cell.length_b   1.000
_cell.length_c   1.000
_cell.angle_alpha   90.00
_cell.angle_beta   90.00
_cell.angle_gamma   90.00
#
_symmetry.space_group_name_H-M   'P 1'
#
loop_
_entity.id
_entity.type
_entity.pdbx_description
1 polymer ?
#
loop_
_entity_poly.entity_id
_entity_poly.type
_entity_poly.pdbx_seq_one_letter_code
_entity_poly.pdbx_strand_id
1 'polypeptide(L)'
;MKRHQRLILLLTAVTAITSPVAADSLKVALVTDIHYFSPALFDEGEALHTYEQQSGRRFSLQHKVLDQVWRELLYERPDLLLIPGDLTHHGERQSHLGLIARLHEMEKSGTRVLVVPGNHDINIPNAVSYQGHERLPVESITKDEFAALYEPFGYGEAIRRDESSLSYVATLDEEHWILCFDSNRYDEHDSGSITAGRIRPQTMAWALSVLREAREKGITVLGMMHHGVVEHMPYQSTFFPDYLVEEWEQHAEALADAGMPIIFTGHFHSNDVTLYSSSSGNKIHDVETATLAHYPFAWRMMVLAGDSLHVESRFLTALPGDVSLEEEARRRLEGVTYRVAEGRLKGFGFPLPEDLMPLLTDLIVKLYLQHVKGDERVDPSLMEVLRKVASYMENEEEINDLAFDFPPEDLNVKIGWEK
;
A
#
# COMPACT_ATOMS: atom_id res chain seq x y z
N MET A 1 -13.42 -12.63 -83.35
CA MET A 1 -14.10 -11.73 -82.38
C MET A 1 -14.15 -12.43 -81.03
N LYS A 2 -13.84 -11.69 -79.95
CA LYS A 2 -13.24 -12.15 -78.70
C LYS A 2 -14.19 -12.98 -77.80
N ARG A 3 -13.74 -14.16 -77.35
CA ARG A 3 -14.28 -14.89 -76.19
C ARG A 3 -13.76 -14.23 -74.91
N HIS A 4 -14.63 -13.83 -73.99
CA HIS A 4 -14.25 -13.33 -72.67
C HIS A 4 -14.24 -14.49 -71.66
N GLN A 5 -13.04 -14.90 -71.25
CA GLN A 5 -12.84 -15.70 -70.04
C GLN A 5 -13.02 -14.78 -68.83
N ARG A 6 -13.97 -15.10 -67.95
CA ARG A 6 -14.04 -14.51 -66.60
C ARG A 6 -13.17 -15.35 -65.67
N LEU A 7 -12.04 -14.79 -65.28
CA LEU A 7 -11.17 -15.33 -64.24
C LEU A 7 -11.80 -14.97 -62.88
N ILE A 8 -12.28 -15.97 -62.14
CA ILE A 8 -12.70 -15.80 -60.75
C ILE A 8 -11.43 -15.91 -59.91
N LEU A 9 -10.98 -14.78 -59.37
CA LEU A 9 -9.87 -14.71 -58.43
C LEU A 9 -10.44 -15.00 -57.04
N LEU A 10 -10.23 -16.22 -56.52
CA LEU A 10 -10.47 -16.52 -55.11
C LEU A 10 -9.36 -15.83 -54.29
N LEU A 11 -9.68 -14.74 -53.60
CA LEU A 11 -8.86 -14.22 -52.51
C LEU A 11 -9.14 -15.08 -51.27
N THR A 12 -8.25 -16.04 -51.00
CA THR A 12 -8.13 -16.62 -49.65
C THR A 12 -7.43 -15.59 -48.76
N ALA A 13 -8.22 -14.85 -47.99
CA ALA A 13 -7.70 -14.07 -46.88
C ALA A 13 -7.24 -15.04 -45.78
N VAL A 14 -5.93 -15.26 -45.68
CA VAL A 14 -5.31 -15.87 -44.50
C VAL A 14 -5.31 -14.79 -43.43
N THR A 15 -6.33 -14.77 -42.59
CA THR A 15 -6.27 -14.05 -41.31
C THR A 15 -5.29 -14.83 -40.42
N ALA A 16 -4.05 -14.38 -40.38
CA ALA A 16 -3.12 -14.78 -39.33
C ALA A 16 -3.70 -14.25 -38.02
N ILE A 17 -4.28 -15.15 -37.22
CA ILE A 17 -4.56 -14.89 -35.81
C ILE A 17 -3.18 -14.91 -35.14
N THR A 18 -2.53 -13.75 -35.08
CA THR A 18 -1.39 -13.55 -34.19
C THR A 18 -1.98 -13.38 -32.80
N SER A 19 -2.11 -14.48 -32.05
CA SER A 19 -2.15 -14.36 -30.59
C SER A 19 -0.87 -13.61 -30.19
N PRO A 20 -0.96 -12.53 -29.39
CA PRO A 20 0.25 -11.95 -28.82
C PRO A 20 0.90 -13.08 -28.01
N VAL A 21 2.14 -13.41 -28.34
CA VAL A 21 2.99 -14.17 -27.43
C VAL A 21 3.05 -13.33 -26.16
N ALA A 22 2.50 -13.85 -25.05
CA ALA A 22 2.57 -13.17 -23.76
C ALA A 22 4.04 -12.84 -23.48
N ALA A 23 4.31 -11.63 -22.97
CA ALA A 23 5.67 -11.29 -22.55
C ALA A 23 6.13 -12.31 -21.48
N ASP A 24 7.39 -12.74 -21.54
CA ASP A 24 7.97 -13.71 -20.58
C ASP A 24 7.97 -13.18 -19.12
N SER A 25 7.66 -11.89 -18.93
CA SER A 25 7.50 -11.24 -17.64
C SER A 25 6.54 -10.05 -17.71
N LEU A 26 5.99 -9.68 -16.55
CA LEU A 26 5.13 -8.51 -16.35
C LEU A 26 5.86 -7.47 -15.50
N LYS A 27 5.96 -6.24 -16.00
CA LYS A 27 6.50 -5.10 -15.25
C LYS A 27 5.38 -4.45 -14.43
N VAL A 28 5.50 -4.50 -13.11
CA VAL A 28 4.49 -4.02 -12.18
C VAL A 28 5.04 -2.84 -11.38
N ALA A 29 4.28 -1.77 -11.28
CA ALA A 29 4.51 -0.69 -10.31
C ALA A 29 3.55 -0.85 -9.13
N LEU A 30 4.02 -0.53 -7.93
CA LEU A 30 3.24 -0.53 -6.69
C LEU A 30 3.40 0.81 -6.00
N VAL A 31 2.28 1.49 -5.78
CA VAL A 31 2.17 2.76 -5.05
C VAL A 31 1.00 2.62 -4.10
N THR A 32 1.09 3.10 -2.86
CA THR A 32 -0.01 3.06 -1.90
C THR A 32 -0.09 4.36 -1.11
N ASP A 33 -1.19 4.55 -0.39
CA ASP A 33 -1.36 5.63 0.58
C ASP A 33 -1.05 6.99 -0.05
N ILE A 34 -1.56 7.19 -1.28
CA ILE A 34 -1.34 8.41 -2.06
C ILE A 34 -1.90 9.60 -1.28
N HIS A 35 -3.00 9.38 -0.56
CA HIS A 35 -3.71 10.37 0.21
C HIS A 35 -3.94 11.66 -0.57
N TYR A 36 -4.40 11.50 -1.81
CA TYR A 36 -4.60 12.62 -2.70
C TYR A 36 -5.62 13.59 -2.08
N PHE A 37 -5.25 14.86 -1.94
CA PHE A 37 -6.15 15.92 -1.50
C PHE A 37 -6.28 16.96 -2.60
N SER A 38 -7.48 17.17 -3.12
CA SER A 38 -7.66 18.05 -4.27
C SER A 38 -7.19 19.50 -3.99
N PRO A 39 -6.41 20.14 -4.90
CA PRO A 39 -6.08 21.56 -4.78
C PRO A 39 -7.30 22.51 -4.76
N ALA A 40 -8.49 22.03 -5.13
CA ALA A 40 -9.72 22.79 -5.00
C ALA A 40 -10.27 22.84 -3.56
N LEU A 41 -9.72 22.04 -2.65
CA LEU A 41 -10.18 21.89 -1.27
C LEU A 41 -9.29 22.61 -0.24
N PHE A 42 -8.25 23.31 -0.68
CA PHE A 42 -7.47 24.15 0.21
C PHE A 42 -6.97 25.44 -0.44
N ASP A 43 -6.84 26.47 0.38
CA ASP A 43 -6.06 27.67 0.08
C ASP A 43 -5.00 27.92 1.15
N GLU A 44 -4.07 28.83 0.86
CA GLU A 44 -3.09 29.27 1.83
C GLU A 44 -3.81 30.12 2.91
N GLY A 45 -3.98 29.54 4.10
CA GLY A 45 -4.74 30.12 5.20
C GLY A 45 -4.40 29.50 6.56
N GLU A 46 -4.93 30.10 7.63
CA GLU A 46 -4.73 29.67 9.02
C GLU A 46 -5.25 28.24 9.27
N ALA A 47 -6.38 27.87 8.65
CA ALA A 47 -6.95 26.54 8.79
C ALA A 47 -6.01 25.45 8.25
N LEU A 48 -5.49 25.65 7.04
CA LEU A 48 -4.51 24.75 6.43
C LEU A 48 -3.23 24.72 7.25
N HIS A 49 -2.69 25.90 7.61
CA HIS A 49 -1.45 25.99 8.38
C HIS A 49 -1.54 25.23 9.72
N THR A 50 -2.66 25.38 10.43
CA THR A 50 -2.90 24.67 11.69
C THR A 50 -2.90 23.16 11.49
N TYR A 51 -3.58 22.69 10.44
CA TYR A 51 -3.62 21.27 10.10
C TYR A 51 -2.22 20.72 9.74
N GLU A 52 -1.47 21.43 8.89
CA GLU A 52 -0.14 20.98 8.46
C GLU A 52 0.86 20.93 9.63
N GLN A 53 0.77 21.87 10.58
CA GLN A 53 1.61 21.85 11.79
C GLN A 53 1.29 20.66 12.71
N GLN A 54 0.01 20.34 12.85
CA GLN A 54 -0.44 19.24 13.72
C GLN A 54 -0.10 17.87 13.11
N SER A 55 -0.49 17.68 11.85
CA SER A 55 -0.36 16.39 11.14
C SER A 55 1.05 16.14 10.61
N GLY A 56 1.83 17.19 10.33
CA GLY A 56 3.08 17.09 9.58
C GLY A 56 2.88 16.80 8.08
N ARG A 57 1.63 16.71 7.59
CA ARG A 57 1.34 16.58 6.16
C ARG A 57 1.39 17.96 5.51
N ARG A 58 1.89 18.02 4.28
CA ARG A 58 1.96 19.26 3.48
C ARG A 58 1.38 19.02 2.10
N PHE A 59 0.14 19.44 1.85
CA PHE A 59 -0.57 19.06 0.62
C PHE A 59 0.14 19.59 -0.62
N SER A 60 0.61 20.84 -0.59
CA SER A 60 1.39 21.42 -1.70
C SER A 60 2.69 20.65 -1.99
N LEU A 61 3.31 20.04 -0.98
CA LEU A 61 4.48 19.18 -1.18
C LEU A 61 4.08 17.81 -1.73
N GLN A 62 3.02 17.21 -1.21
CA GLN A 62 2.50 15.92 -1.67
C GLN A 62 2.15 15.97 -3.17
N HIS A 63 1.55 17.05 -3.66
CA HIS A 63 1.31 17.21 -5.10
C HIS A 63 2.60 17.22 -5.92
N LYS A 64 3.66 17.90 -5.44
CA LYS A 64 4.95 17.91 -6.14
C LYS A 64 5.62 16.54 -6.15
N VAL A 65 5.55 15.82 -5.03
CA VAL A 65 6.04 14.43 -4.91
C VAL A 65 5.28 13.54 -5.89
N LEU A 66 3.94 13.58 -5.84
CA LEU A 66 3.09 12.80 -6.74
C LEU A 66 3.37 13.14 -8.20
N ASP A 67 3.48 14.42 -8.58
CA ASP A 67 3.78 14.83 -9.95
C ASP A 67 5.15 14.33 -10.45
N GLN A 68 6.14 14.21 -9.56
CA GLN A 68 7.44 13.67 -9.93
C GLN A 68 7.39 12.13 -10.07
N VAL A 69 6.80 11.44 -9.11
CA VAL A 69 6.63 9.97 -9.17
C VAL A 69 5.75 9.58 -10.37
N TRP A 70 4.67 10.30 -10.64
CA TRP A 70 3.79 10.03 -11.79
C TRP A 70 4.55 10.15 -13.12
N ARG A 71 5.43 11.15 -13.25
CA ARG A 71 6.29 11.29 -14.44
C ARG A 71 7.27 10.13 -14.58
N GLU A 72 7.83 9.66 -13.48
CA GLU A 72 8.72 8.49 -13.49
C GLU A 72 7.95 7.23 -13.89
N LEU A 73 6.75 7.00 -13.37
CA LEU A 73 5.91 5.87 -13.77
C LEU A 73 5.52 5.94 -15.26
N LEU A 74 5.14 7.11 -15.77
CA LEU A 74 4.84 7.30 -17.20
C LEU A 74 6.07 7.08 -18.10
N TYR A 75 7.26 7.38 -17.59
CA TYR A 75 8.52 7.10 -18.31
C TYR A 75 8.87 5.61 -18.28
N GLU A 76 8.72 4.97 -17.12
CA GLU A 76 8.99 3.55 -16.91
C GLU A 76 8.02 2.64 -17.67
N ARG A 77 6.78 3.12 -17.93
CA ARG A 77 5.71 2.40 -18.64
C ARG A 77 5.52 0.97 -18.10
N PRO A 78 5.15 0.80 -16.82
CA PRO A 78 4.80 -0.51 -16.30
C PRO A 78 3.59 -1.07 -17.07
N ASP A 79 3.51 -2.39 -17.18
CA ASP A 79 2.33 -3.05 -17.73
C ASP A 79 1.13 -2.93 -16.78
N LEU A 80 1.42 -2.85 -15.47
CA LEU A 80 0.44 -2.81 -14.40
C LEU A 80 0.85 -1.83 -13.29
N LEU A 81 -0.12 -1.07 -12.77
CA LEU A 81 0.00 -0.28 -11.54
C LEU A 81 -0.99 -0.82 -10.50
N LEU A 82 -0.48 -1.23 -9.35
CA LEU A 82 -1.26 -1.66 -8.19
C LEU A 82 -1.32 -0.54 -7.14
N ILE A 83 -2.52 -0.32 -6.58
CA ILE A 83 -2.74 0.66 -5.51
C ILE A 83 -3.57 0.07 -4.36
N PRO A 84 -2.93 -0.45 -3.29
CA PRO A 84 -3.59 -1.07 -2.15
C PRO A 84 -4.11 -0.03 -1.14
N GLY A 85 -5.02 0.84 -1.58
CA GLY A 85 -5.79 1.70 -0.68
C GLY A 85 -5.21 3.08 -0.39
N ASP A 86 -5.97 3.81 0.43
CA ASP A 86 -5.78 5.20 0.84
C ASP A 86 -5.46 6.11 -0.35
N LEU A 87 -6.38 6.05 -1.30
CA LEU A 87 -6.33 6.81 -2.54
C LEU A 87 -6.44 8.31 -2.26
N THR A 88 -7.31 8.68 -1.32
CA THR A 88 -7.63 10.06 -0.95
C THR A 88 -7.21 10.40 0.47
N HIS A 89 -7.15 11.69 0.76
CA HIS A 89 -6.76 12.14 2.09
C HIS A 89 -7.80 11.78 3.17
N HIS A 90 -9.06 12.10 2.90
CA HIS A 90 -10.16 11.84 3.83
C HIS A 90 -11.50 11.64 3.08
N GLY A 91 -11.45 10.89 1.98
CA GLY A 91 -12.62 10.40 1.27
C GLY A 91 -13.40 11.48 0.53
N GLU A 92 -12.79 12.63 0.27
CA GLU A 92 -13.49 13.75 -0.37
C GLU A 92 -13.79 13.39 -1.82
N ARG A 93 -15.05 13.57 -2.24
CA ARG A 93 -15.46 13.30 -3.63
C ARG A 93 -14.58 14.00 -4.65
N GLN A 94 -14.24 15.27 -4.39
CA GLN A 94 -13.40 16.06 -5.28
C GLN A 94 -11.96 15.53 -5.36
N SER A 95 -11.46 14.91 -4.28
CA SER A 95 -10.17 14.22 -4.26
C SER A 95 -10.21 12.95 -5.13
N HIS A 96 -11.24 12.11 -4.98
CA HIS A 96 -11.43 10.94 -5.85
C HIS A 96 -11.42 11.32 -7.34
N LEU A 97 -12.22 12.33 -7.72
CA LEU A 97 -12.29 12.79 -9.11
C LEU A 97 -10.94 13.31 -9.63
N GLY A 98 -10.18 14.01 -8.79
CA GLY A 98 -8.86 14.52 -9.15
C GLY A 98 -7.83 13.41 -9.36
N LEU A 99 -7.84 12.38 -8.52
CA LEU A 99 -6.96 11.22 -8.69
C LEU A 99 -7.36 10.37 -9.90
N ILE A 100 -8.64 10.12 -10.12
CA ILE A 100 -9.15 9.36 -11.28
C ILE A 100 -8.67 9.97 -12.60
N ALA A 101 -8.63 11.30 -12.70
CA ALA A 101 -8.10 11.96 -13.89
C ALA A 101 -6.62 11.59 -14.18
N ARG A 102 -5.80 11.43 -13.12
CA ARG A 102 -4.40 10.97 -13.22
C ARG A 102 -4.32 9.49 -13.55
N LEU A 103 -5.19 8.66 -12.97
CA LEU A 103 -5.25 7.22 -13.29
C LEU A 103 -5.59 7.00 -14.77
N HIS A 104 -6.53 7.75 -15.33
CA HIS A 104 -6.81 7.69 -16.77
C HIS A 104 -5.64 8.17 -17.65
N GLU A 105 -4.81 9.10 -17.17
CA GLU A 105 -3.56 9.44 -17.87
C GLU A 105 -2.61 8.23 -17.91
N MET A 106 -2.49 7.50 -16.80
CA MET A 106 -1.70 6.28 -16.72
C MET A 106 -2.21 5.21 -17.69
N GLU A 107 -3.53 4.94 -17.73
CA GLU A 107 -4.13 4.00 -18.68
C GLU A 107 -3.91 4.37 -20.14
N LYS A 108 -3.99 5.66 -20.47
CA LYS A 108 -3.70 6.15 -21.83
C LYS A 108 -2.25 5.87 -22.27
N SER A 109 -1.33 5.65 -21.34
CA SER A 109 0.06 5.27 -21.64
C SER A 109 0.23 3.76 -21.95
N GLY A 110 -0.82 2.96 -21.73
CA GLY A 110 -0.86 1.52 -21.92
C GLY A 110 -0.78 0.70 -20.63
N THR A 111 -0.57 1.35 -19.48
CA THR A 111 -0.51 0.72 -18.15
C THR A 111 -1.91 0.35 -17.67
N ARG A 112 -2.16 -0.91 -17.31
CA ARG A 112 -3.39 -1.30 -16.59
C ARG A 112 -3.31 -0.84 -15.14
N VAL A 113 -4.42 -0.42 -14.53
CA VAL A 113 -4.43 0.03 -13.13
C VAL A 113 -5.43 -0.79 -12.34
N LEU A 114 -5.04 -1.26 -11.16
CA LEU A 114 -5.91 -1.99 -10.23
C LEU A 114 -5.85 -1.34 -8.84
N VAL A 115 -7.02 -1.08 -8.25
CA VAL A 115 -7.12 -0.40 -6.96
C VAL A 115 -8.04 -1.15 -6.00
N VAL A 116 -7.75 -1.05 -4.70
CA VAL A 116 -8.71 -1.30 -3.61
C VAL A 116 -8.85 -0.04 -2.76
N PRO A 117 -9.94 0.15 -2.00
CA PRO A 117 -10.03 1.27 -1.05
C PRO A 117 -9.11 1.06 0.16
N GLY A 118 -8.74 2.15 0.81
CA GLY A 118 -8.24 2.15 2.19
C GLY A 118 -9.24 2.72 3.18
N ASN A 119 -8.83 2.84 4.44
CA ASN A 119 -9.73 3.22 5.53
C ASN A 119 -10.13 4.71 5.46
N HIS A 120 -9.44 5.50 4.64
CA HIS A 120 -9.73 6.91 4.42
C HIS A 120 -10.60 7.22 3.19
N ASP A 121 -11.06 6.22 2.43
CA ASP A 121 -11.67 6.50 1.12
C ASP A 121 -13.20 6.57 1.08
N ILE A 122 -13.89 5.75 1.88
CA ILE A 122 -15.34 5.51 1.69
C ILE A 122 -16.13 5.89 2.95
N ASN A 123 -17.31 6.49 2.73
CA ASN A 123 -18.25 6.91 3.79
C ASN A 123 -17.58 7.71 4.91
N ILE A 124 -16.70 8.64 4.57
CA ILE A 124 -16.02 9.45 5.59
C ILE A 124 -17.00 10.52 6.11
N PRO A 125 -17.39 10.47 7.40
CA PRO A 125 -18.47 11.31 7.93
C PRO A 125 -18.04 12.78 8.15
N ASN A 126 -16.74 13.03 8.21
CA ASN A 126 -16.13 14.29 8.63
C ASN A 126 -15.07 14.80 7.62
N ALA A 127 -15.28 14.51 6.34
CA ALA A 127 -14.48 15.07 5.25
C ALA A 127 -14.57 16.61 5.21
N VAL A 128 -13.43 17.30 5.05
CA VAL A 128 -13.38 18.78 5.10
C VAL A 128 -12.49 19.38 4.01
N SER A 129 -12.74 20.66 3.74
CA SER A 129 -11.85 21.58 3.02
C SER A 129 -11.27 22.62 4.00
N TYR A 130 -10.12 23.20 3.65
CA TYR A 130 -9.41 24.20 4.46
C TYR A 130 -9.44 25.55 3.72
N GLN A 131 -10.27 26.49 4.15
CA GLN A 131 -10.45 27.78 3.47
C GLN A 131 -10.27 28.93 4.44
N GLY A 132 -9.26 29.77 4.22
CA GLY A 132 -8.91 30.88 5.09
C GLY A 132 -8.69 30.42 6.54
N HIS A 133 -9.64 30.71 7.42
CA HIS A 133 -9.59 30.38 8.85
C HIS A 133 -10.55 29.24 9.24
N GLU A 134 -11.29 28.67 8.29
CA GLU A 134 -12.34 27.68 8.56
C GLU A 134 -12.01 26.30 7.98
N ARG A 135 -12.55 25.28 8.65
CA ARG A 135 -12.69 23.92 8.12
C ARG A 135 -14.14 23.74 7.71
N LEU A 136 -14.38 23.55 6.41
CA LEU A 136 -15.73 23.46 5.86
C LEU A 136 -16.03 22.01 5.45
N PRO A 137 -17.15 21.41 5.90
CA PRO A 137 -17.54 20.06 5.50
C PRO A 137 -17.66 19.93 3.98
N VAL A 138 -17.21 18.80 3.44
CA VAL A 138 -17.38 18.44 2.02
C VAL A 138 -17.94 17.02 1.90
N GLU A 139 -18.51 16.72 0.74
CA GLU A 139 -19.10 15.40 0.50
C GLU A 139 -18.02 14.33 0.36
N SER A 140 -18.27 13.18 1.01
CA SER A 140 -17.58 11.93 0.73
C SER A 140 -18.32 11.11 -0.33
N ILE A 141 -17.85 9.89 -0.62
CA ILE A 141 -18.50 8.96 -1.55
C ILE A 141 -18.96 7.69 -0.86
N THR A 142 -19.99 7.06 -1.41
CA THR A 142 -20.49 5.76 -0.96
C THR A 142 -19.70 4.58 -1.54
N LYS A 143 -19.87 3.39 -0.94
CA LYS A 143 -19.32 2.12 -1.47
C LYS A 143 -19.67 1.91 -2.94
N ASP A 144 -20.94 2.13 -3.32
CA ASP A 144 -21.41 1.92 -4.69
C ASP A 144 -20.83 2.96 -5.66
N GLU A 145 -20.69 4.21 -5.20
CA GLU A 145 -20.02 5.24 -5.97
C GLU A 145 -18.53 4.95 -6.16
N PHE A 146 -17.84 4.42 -5.14
CA PHE A 146 -16.44 3.99 -5.30
C PHE A 146 -16.33 2.93 -6.40
N ALA A 147 -17.14 1.87 -6.34
CA ALA A 147 -17.14 0.84 -7.38
C ALA A 147 -17.46 1.37 -8.79
N ALA A 148 -18.34 2.38 -8.90
CA ALA A 148 -18.71 2.99 -10.17
C ALA A 148 -17.64 3.96 -10.69
N LEU A 149 -17.04 4.76 -9.83
CA LEU A 149 -16.01 5.74 -10.16
C LEU A 149 -14.69 5.05 -10.55
N TYR A 150 -14.35 3.97 -9.84
CA TYR A 150 -13.15 3.18 -10.09
C TYR A 150 -13.40 1.96 -10.99
N GLU A 151 -14.55 1.90 -11.68
CA GLU A 151 -14.88 0.82 -12.60
C GLU A 151 -13.75 0.48 -13.60
N PRO A 152 -13.11 1.46 -14.25
CA PRO A 152 -12.01 1.19 -15.18
C PRO A 152 -10.78 0.57 -14.51
N PHE A 153 -10.56 0.83 -13.22
CA PHE A 153 -9.34 0.48 -12.51
C PHE A 153 -9.49 -0.84 -11.73
N GLY A 154 -10.01 -1.86 -12.42
CA GLY A 154 -10.09 -3.25 -11.94
C GLY A 154 -11.50 -3.79 -11.75
N TYR A 155 -12.44 -3.00 -11.23
CA TYR A 155 -13.80 -3.49 -10.95
C TYR A 155 -14.60 -3.91 -12.19
N GLY A 156 -14.37 -3.25 -13.33
CA GLY A 156 -14.94 -3.54 -14.64
C GLY A 156 -14.25 -4.69 -15.37
N GLU A 157 -12.97 -4.90 -15.07
CA GLU A 157 -12.15 -6.00 -15.62
C GLU A 157 -12.19 -7.28 -14.77
N ALA A 158 -12.91 -7.24 -13.65
CA ALA A 158 -12.93 -8.32 -12.68
C ALA A 158 -13.57 -9.59 -13.24
N ILE A 159 -12.88 -10.73 -13.11
CA ILE A 159 -13.40 -12.05 -13.47
C ILE A 159 -14.32 -12.63 -12.38
N ARG A 160 -14.18 -12.14 -11.14
CA ARG A 160 -15.03 -12.47 -9.98
C ARG A 160 -15.13 -11.23 -9.09
N ARG A 161 -16.28 -11.05 -8.44
CA ARG A 161 -16.47 -10.03 -7.40
C ARG A 161 -17.08 -10.70 -6.18
N ASP A 162 -16.63 -10.30 -4.99
CA ASP A 162 -17.28 -10.68 -3.76
C ASP A 162 -18.59 -9.90 -3.62
N GLU A 163 -19.62 -10.54 -3.08
CA GLU A 163 -20.91 -9.91 -2.78
C GLU A 163 -20.88 -9.19 -1.43
N SER A 164 -19.94 -9.55 -0.54
CA SER A 164 -19.90 -9.07 0.84
C SER A 164 -19.03 -7.84 1.06
N SER A 165 -18.12 -7.51 0.13
CA SER A 165 -17.18 -6.37 0.23
C SER A 165 -16.97 -5.73 -1.16
N LEU A 166 -15.98 -4.84 -1.31
CA LEU A 166 -15.45 -4.41 -2.62
C LEU A 166 -14.32 -5.31 -3.12
N SER A 167 -14.16 -6.53 -2.60
CA SER A 167 -13.14 -7.46 -3.08
C SER A 167 -13.44 -7.98 -4.49
N TYR A 168 -12.40 -8.23 -5.28
CA TYR A 168 -12.53 -8.75 -6.64
C TYR A 168 -11.28 -9.52 -7.08
N VAL A 169 -11.40 -10.26 -8.19
CA VAL A 169 -10.29 -10.99 -8.82
C VAL A 169 -10.09 -10.46 -10.22
N ALA A 170 -8.86 -10.17 -10.61
CA ALA A 170 -8.48 -9.81 -11.98
C ALA A 170 -7.38 -10.74 -12.51
N THR A 171 -7.32 -10.91 -13.82
CA THR A 171 -6.22 -11.63 -14.48
C THR A 171 -5.02 -10.69 -14.65
N LEU A 172 -3.84 -11.15 -14.22
CA LEU A 172 -2.58 -10.45 -14.51
C LEU A 172 -2.05 -10.89 -15.87
N ASP A 173 -1.94 -12.20 -16.07
CA ASP A 173 -1.55 -12.86 -17.32
C ASP A 173 -2.22 -14.25 -17.43
N GLU A 174 -1.67 -15.15 -18.25
CA GLU A 174 -2.22 -16.51 -18.44
C GLU A 174 -1.96 -17.46 -17.25
N GLU A 175 -0.95 -17.17 -16.43
CA GLU A 175 -0.51 -18.00 -15.29
C GLU A 175 -0.84 -17.38 -13.93
N HIS A 176 -1.16 -16.09 -13.89
CA HIS A 176 -1.33 -15.33 -12.65
C HIS A 176 -2.67 -14.59 -12.58
N TRP A 177 -3.33 -14.72 -11.44
CA TRP A 177 -4.42 -13.83 -11.01
C TRP A 177 -3.97 -12.96 -9.85
N ILE A 178 -4.72 -11.89 -9.60
CA ILE A 178 -4.62 -11.10 -8.38
C ILE A 178 -5.97 -11.05 -7.67
N LEU A 179 -5.97 -11.40 -6.39
CA LEU A 179 -7.10 -11.31 -5.48
C LEU A 179 -6.97 -10.00 -4.69
N CYS A 180 -7.91 -9.09 -4.92
CA CYS A 180 -7.91 -7.75 -4.39
C CYS A 180 -8.89 -7.70 -3.22
N PHE A 181 -8.41 -7.55 -1.99
CA PHE A 181 -9.23 -7.55 -0.78
C PHE A 181 -9.65 -6.13 -0.39
N ASP A 182 -10.94 -5.95 -0.12
CA ASP A 182 -11.44 -4.84 0.68
C ASP A 182 -11.51 -5.28 2.15
N SER A 183 -10.61 -4.74 2.96
CA SER A 183 -10.51 -4.99 4.41
C SER A 183 -11.09 -3.86 5.26
N ASN A 184 -11.74 -2.87 4.65
CA ASN A 184 -12.15 -1.66 5.34
C ASN A 184 -13.52 -1.81 6.02
N ARG A 185 -13.77 -0.97 7.03
CA ARG A 185 -14.97 -1.00 7.88
C ARG A 185 -15.83 0.26 7.72
N TYR A 186 -15.94 0.76 6.49
CA TYR A 186 -16.65 2.01 6.17
C TYR A 186 -18.16 1.97 6.43
N ASP A 187 -18.75 0.79 6.60
CA ASP A 187 -20.14 0.59 7.01
C ASP A 187 -20.36 0.87 8.51
N GLU A 188 -19.26 0.88 9.29
CA GLU A 188 -19.26 0.99 10.75
C GLU A 188 -18.76 2.36 11.23
N HIS A 189 -18.44 3.27 10.31
CA HIS A 189 -18.06 4.64 10.65
C HIS A 189 -19.17 5.33 11.47
N ASP A 190 -18.75 6.08 12.48
CA ASP A 190 -19.62 6.96 13.27
C ASP A 190 -19.19 8.42 13.09
N SER A 191 -18.31 8.93 13.95
CA SER A 191 -17.81 10.30 13.88
C SER A 191 -16.52 10.47 13.06
N GLY A 192 -15.91 9.38 12.59
CA GLY A 192 -14.66 9.37 11.83
C GLY A 192 -14.38 8.00 11.22
N SER A 193 -13.26 7.91 10.50
CA SER A 193 -12.76 6.64 9.93
C SER A 193 -12.34 5.66 11.01
N ILE A 194 -12.56 4.36 10.78
CA ILE A 194 -12.01 3.28 11.61
C ILE A 194 -10.65 2.89 11.04
N THR A 195 -9.60 2.95 11.85
CA THR A 195 -8.23 2.56 11.43
C THR A 195 -8.09 1.05 11.24
N ALA A 196 -8.78 0.24 12.04
CA ALA A 196 -8.63 -1.21 12.04
C ALA A 196 -9.30 -1.88 10.83
N GLY A 197 -8.61 -2.87 10.25
CA GLY A 197 -9.09 -3.68 9.14
C GLY A 197 -9.77 -4.97 9.58
N ARG A 198 -10.65 -5.51 8.75
CA ARG A 198 -11.24 -6.84 8.94
C ARG A 198 -11.59 -7.49 7.61
N ILE A 199 -11.22 -8.76 7.45
CA ILE A 199 -11.76 -9.59 6.37
C ILE A 199 -13.05 -10.24 6.87
N ARG A 200 -14.18 -9.99 6.18
CA ARG A 200 -15.46 -10.62 6.57
C ARG A 200 -15.37 -12.14 6.38
N PRO A 201 -15.98 -12.96 7.25
CA PRO A 201 -15.95 -14.41 7.09
C PRO A 201 -16.44 -14.90 5.71
N GLN A 202 -17.44 -14.24 5.14
CA GLN A 202 -17.95 -14.52 3.79
C GLN A 202 -16.90 -14.22 2.72
N THR A 203 -16.22 -13.07 2.82
CA THR A 203 -15.14 -12.68 1.91
C THR A 203 -13.96 -13.65 2.00
N MET A 204 -13.57 -14.10 3.21
CA MET A 204 -12.52 -15.10 3.36
C MET A 204 -12.93 -16.45 2.76
N ALA A 205 -14.16 -16.92 3.02
CA ALA A 205 -14.66 -18.16 2.42
C ALA A 205 -14.70 -18.10 0.88
N TRP A 206 -15.10 -16.96 0.33
CA TRP A 206 -15.07 -16.69 -1.10
C TRP A 206 -13.62 -16.69 -1.65
N ALA A 207 -12.70 -15.99 -0.99
CA ALA A 207 -11.28 -15.94 -1.35
C ALA A 207 -10.66 -17.35 -1.41
N LEU A 208 -10.88 -18.17 -0.37
CA LEU A 208 -10.38 -19.55 -0.34
C LEU A 208 -10.98 -20.42 -1.46
N SER A 209 -12.21 -20.13 -1.91
CA SER A 209 -12.82 -20.81 -3.06
C SER A 209 -12.16 -20.41 -4.38
N VAL A 210 -11.80 -19.13 -4.55
CA VAL A 210 -11.04 -18.63 -5.71
C VAL A 210 -9.66 -19.28 -5.76
N LEU A 211 -8.94 -19.31 -4.64
CA LEU A 211 -7.61 -19.93 -4.56
C LEU A 211 -7.65 -21.42 -4.93
N ARG A 212 -8.69 -22.13 -4.49
CA ARG A 212 -8.91 -23.53 -4.89
C ARG A 212 -9.18 -23.67 -6.38
N GLU A 213 -10.05 -22.85 -6.96
CA GLU A 213 -10.34 -22.85 -8.41
C GLU A 213 -9.07 -22.57 -9.22
N ALA A 214 -8.27 -21.57 -8.81
CA ALA A 214 -7.04 -21.20 -9.48
C ALA A 214 -6.01 -22.33 -9.45
N ARG A 215 -5.84 -22.98 -8.29
CA ARG A 215 -4.95 -24.14 -8.13
C ARG A 215 -5.34 -25.31 -9.04
N GLU A 216 -6.64 -25.60 -9.18
CA GLU A 216 -7.11 -26.63 -10.11
C GLU A 216 -6.80 -26.30 -11.59
N LYS A 217 -6.59 -25.02 -11.91
CA LYS A 217 -6.20 -24.52 -13.24
C LYS A 217 -4.69 -24.35 -13.40
N GLY A 218 -3.89 -24.57 -12.35
CA GLY A 218 -2.45 -24.28 -12.35
C GLY A 218 -2.13 -22.78 -12.41
N ILE A 219 -3.03 -21.95 -11.90
CA ILE A 219 -2.90 -20.48 -11.84
C ILE A 219 -2.45 -20.10 -10.43
N THR A 220 -1.38 -19.31 -10.34
CA THR A 220 -0.94 -18.70 -9.08
C THR A 220 -1.76 -17.45 -8.81
N VAL A 221 -2.17 -17.24 -7.55
CA VAL A 221 -2.93 -16.05 -7.16
C VAL A 221 -2.10 -15.21 -6.19
N LEU A 222 -1.77 -13.99 -6.61
CA LEU A 222 -1.19 -12.98 -5.72
C LEU A 222 -2.31 -12.22 -5.00
N GLY A 223 -2.01 -11.60 -3.87
CA GLY A 223 -2.95 -10.76 -3.12
C GLY A 223 -2.63 -9.27 -3.24
N MET A 224 -3.63 -8.41 -3.09
CA MET A 224 -3.43 -7.06 -2.57
C MET A 224 -4.51 -6.70 -1.55
N MET A 225 -4.14 -5.93 -0.54
CA MET A 225 -5.04 -5.50 0.53
C MET A 225 -4.49 -4.22 1.15
N HIS A 226 -5.33 -3.34 1.69
CA HIS A 226 -4.82 -2.13 2.32
C HIS A 226 -4.04 -2.39 3.62
N HIS A 227 -4.66 -3.10 4.56
CA HIS A 227 -4.07 -3.48 5.85
C HIS A 227 -3.09 -4.65 5.70
N GLY A 228 -2.11 -4.74 6.61
CA GLY A 228 -1.20 -5.88 6.71
C GLY A 228 -1.91 -7.17 7.13
N VAL A 229 -1.39 -8.31 6.67
CA VAL A 229 -1.79 -9.67 7.11
C VAL A 229 -0.68 -10.38 7.86
N VAL A 230 0.53 -9.82 7.93
CA VAL A 230 1.66 -10.32 8.72
C VAL A 230 2.29 -9.16 9.50
N GLU A 231 2.87 -9.43 10.66
CA GLU A 231 3.65 -8.42 11.37
C GLU A 231 4.92 -8.05 10.58
N HIS A 232 5.14 -6.75 10.40
CA HIS A 232 6.31 -6.11 9.79
C HIS A 232 7.34 -5.65 10.83
N MET A 233 7.04 -5.75 12.12
CA MET A 233 8.00 -5.50 13.18
C MET A 233 7.66 -6.28 14.45
N PRO A 234 8.64 -6.56 15.33
CA PRO A 234 8.40 -7.24 16.58
C PRO A 234 7.26 -6.60 17.39
N TYR A 235 6.28 -7.42 17.77
CA TYR A 235 5.14 -7.02 18.61
C TYR A 235 4.19 -5.98 17.99
N GLN A 236 4.17 -5.85 16.65
CA GLN A 236 3.26 -4.92 15.96
C GLN A 236 1.80 -5.14 16.38
N SER A 237 1.31 -6.38 16.45
CA SER A 237 -0.06 -6.69 16.87
C SER A 237 -0.37 -6.31 18.32
N THR A 238 0.65 -6.12 19.15
CA THR A 238 0.47 -5.66 20.54
C THR A 238 0.36 -4.14 20.63
N PHE A 239 1.20 -3.41 19.90
CA PHE A 239 1.31 -1.95 20.02
C PHE A 239 0.56 -1.17 18.93
N PHE A 240 0.30 -1.81 17.80
CA PHE A 240 -0.27 -1.28 16.57
C PHE A 240 -1.25 -2.28 15.93
N PRO A 241 -2.17 -2.90 16.69
CA PRO A 241 -3.08 -3.93 16.16
C PRO A 241 -3.94 -3.44 14.99
N ASP A 242 -4.32 -2.17 14.99
CA ASP A 242 -5.21 -1.59 13.97
C ASP A 242 -4.56 -1.49 12.58
N TYR A 243 -3.26 -1.75 12.47
CA TYR A 243 -2.55 -1.75 11.19
C TYR A 243 -2.50 -3.12 10.50
N LEU A 244 -2.95 -4.15 11.23
CA LEU A 244 -3.18 -5.48 10.71
C LEU A 244 -4.69 -5.70 10.57
N VAL A 245 -5.08 -6.65 9.72
CA VAL A 245 -6.45 -7.16 9.78
C VAL A 245 -6.71 -7.88 11.10
N GLU A 246 -7.93 -7.76 11.63
CA GLU A 246 -8.39 -8.59 12.74
C GLU A 246 -8.09 -10.07 12.44
N GLU A 247 -7.64 -10.82 13.46
CA GLU A 247 -7.29 -12.24 13.34
C GLU A 247 -6.19 -12.54 12.29
N TRP A 248 -5.26 -11.60 12.09
CA TRP A 248 -4.20 -11.68 11.06
C TRP A 248 -3.49 -13.04 11.00
N GLU A 249 -3.14 -13.65 12.13
CA GLU A 249 -2.39 -14.92 12.15
C GLU A 249 -3.20 -16.06 11.53
N GLN A 250 -4.51 -16.10 11.80
CA GLN A 250 -5.42 -17.09 11.20
C GLN A 250 -5.60 -16.84 9.71
N HIS A 251 -5.64 -15.58 9.30
CA HIS A 251 -5.74 -15.20 7.89
C HIS A 251 -4.45 -15.50 7.11
N ALA A 252 -3.28 -15.19 7.67
CA ALA A 252 -1.97 -15.52 7.10
C ALA A 252 -1.82 -17.03 6.93
N GLU A 253 -2.15 -17.83 7.96
CA GLU A 253 -2.11 -19.29 7.87
C GLU A 253 -3.06 -19.81 6.78
N ALA A 254 -4.32 -19.37 6.77
CA ALA A 254 -5.30 -19.85 5.80
C ALA A 254 -4.93 -19.49 4.35
N LEU A 255 -4.39 -18.28 4.12
CA LEU A 255 -3.98 -17.83 2.79
C LEU A 255 -2.71 -18.52 2.32
N ALA A 256 -1.71 -18.69 3.21
CA ALA A 256 -0.50 -19.44 2.92
C ALA A 256 -0.82 -20.91 2.56
N ASP A 257 -1.65 -21.58 3.36
CA ASP A 257 -2.07 -22.97 3.13
C ASP A 257 -2.95 -23.13 1.88
N ALA A 258 -3.64 -22.07 1.47
CA ALA A 258 -4.37 -22.03 0.21
C ALA A 258 -3.46 -21.84 -1.01
N GLY A 259 -2.19 -21.49 -0.81
CA GLY A 259 -1.17 -21.34 -1.85
C GLY A 259 -0.98 -19.91 -2.36
N MET A 260 -1.33 -18.89 -1.56
CA MET A 260 -1.02 -17.50 -1.88
C MET A 260 0.42 -17.17 -1.45
N PRO A 261 1.36 -16.90 -2.39
CA PRO A 261 2.76 -16.72 -2.03
C PRO A 261 3.10 -15.28 -1.60
N ILE A 262 2.33 -14.29 -2.06
CA ILE A 262 2.61 -12.86 -1.90
C ILE A 262 1.29 -12.09 -1.74
N ILE A 263 1.26 -11.11 -0.85
CA ILE A 263 0.24 -10.07 -0.76
C ILE A 263 0.91 -8.68 -0.72
N PHE A 264 0.35 -7.71 -1.46
CA PHE A 264 0.82 -6.31 -1.47
C PHE A 264 -0.04 -5.45 -0.56
N THR A 265 0.59 -4.70 0.35
CA THR A 265 -0.08 -3.91 1.40
C THR A 265 0.47 -2.49 1.55
N GLY A 266 -0.19 -1.70 2.41
CA GLY A 266 0.18 -0.33 2.77
C GLY A 266 -0.25 -0.03 4.21
N HIS A 267 -0.95 1.10 4.43
CA HIS A 267 -1.60 1.49 5.70
C HIS A 267 -0.66 1.86 6.86
N PHE A 268 0.35 1.05 7.17
CA PHE A 268 1.32 1.38 8.22
C PHE A 268 2.37 2.41 7.75
N HIS A 269 2.45 2.63 6.44
CA HIS A 269 3.30 3.59 5.74
C HIS A 269 4.80 3.27 5.84
N SER A 270 5.13 2.02 6.11
CA SER A 270 6.50 1.54 6.12
C SER A 270 6.86 0.86 4.81
N ASN A 271 8.15 0.75 4.53
CA ASN A 271 8.63 0.08 3.33
C ASN A 271 9.35 -1.20 3.72
N ASP A 272 8.58 -2.27 3.92
CA ASP A 272 9.03 -3.52 4.53
C ASP A 272 8.57 -4.76 3.73
N VAL A 273 9.25 -5.89 3.87
CA VAL A 273 8.85 -7.20 3.37
C VAL A 273 9.03 -8.24 4.47
N THR A 274 7.92 -8.82 4.91
CA THR A 274 7.95 -9.87 5.94
C THR A 274 7.46 -11.20 5.38
N LEU A 275 7.81 -12.30 6.07
CA LEU A 275 7.45 -13.66 5.69
C LEU A 275 6.73 -14.36 6.84
N TYR A 276 5.52 -14.86 6.56
CA TYR A 276 4.84 -15.82 7.42
C TYR A 276 5.01 -17.25 6.89
N SER A 277 5.27 -18.18 7.81
CA SER A 277 5.31 -19.63 7.53
C SER A 277 4.23 -20.34 8.36
N SER A 278 3.25 -20.92 7.68
CA SER A 278 2.21 -21.75 8.28
C SER A 278 2.79 -22.97 9.00
N SER A 279 1.98 -23.56 9.88
CA SER A 279 2.29 -24.84 10.51
C SER A 279 2.53 -25.99 9.51
N SER A 280 1.95 -25.90 8.30
CA SER A 280 2.15 -26.85 7.20
C SER A 280 3.42 -26.60 6.38
N GLY A 281 4.15 -25.51 6.65
CA GLY A 281 5.37 -25.10 5.93
C GLY A 281 5.11 -24.27 4.66
N ASN A 282 3.85 -23.97 4.33
CA ASN A 282 3.50 -23.03 3.28
C ASN A 282 3.79 -21.60 3.71
N LYS A 283 4.06 -20.73 2.75
CA LYS A 283 4.61 -19.39 2.98
C LYS A 283 3.78 -18.32 2.29
N ILE A 284 3.65 -17.17 2.94
CA ILE A 284 3.12 -15.94 2.34
C ILE A 284 4.04 -14.77 2.72
N HIS A 285 4.45 -13.99 1.72
CA HIS A 285 5.17 -12.74 1.93
C HIS A 285 4.17 -11.58 1.96
N ASP A 286 4.29 -10.71 2.94
CA ASP A 286 3.57 -9.43 2.98
C ASP A 286 4.53 -8.33 2.55
N VAL A 287 4.16 -7.60 1.50
CA VAL A 287 5.00 -6.62 0.81
C VAL A 287 4.39 -5.24 1.02
N GLU A 288 4.76 -4.58 2.11
CA GLU A 288 4.25 -3.26 2.50
C GLU A 288 5.03 -2.14 1.81
N THR A 289 4.36 -1.24 1.12
CA THR A 289 5.01 -0.08 0.49
C THR A 289 4.78 1.19 1.29
N ALA A 290 5.81 2.01 1.47
CA ALA A 290 5.62 3.27 2.19
C ALA A 290 4.81 4.29 1.38
N THR A 291 4.15 5.19 2.10
CA THR A 291 3.31 6.25 1.54
C THR A 291 4.09 7.26 0.67
N LEU A 292 3.37 7.90 -0.27
CA LEU A 292 3.82 9.12 -0.95
C LEU A 292 3.47 10.41 -0.20
N ALA A 293 2.73 10.34 0.91
CA ALA A 293 2.22 11.49 1.63
C ALA A 293 3.25 12.13 2.58
N HIS A 294 4.25 11.38 3.02
CA HIS A 294 5.36 11.84 3.85
C HIS A 294 6.62 10.99 3.62
N TYR A 295 7.72 11.31 4.29
CA TYR A 295 8.96 10.52 4.23
C TYR A 295 8.63 9.03 4.47
N PRO A 296 9.18 8.10 3.66
CA PRO A 296 10.29 8.30 2.71
C PRO A 296 9.90 8.54 1.24
N PHE A 297 8.62 8.72 0.92
CA PHE A 297 8.12 8.86 -0.47
C PHE A 297 8.51 7.69 -1.36
N ALA A 298 8.11 6.48 -0.97
CA ALA A 298 8.49 5.25 -1.66
C ALA A 298 7.47 4.81 -2.72
N TRP A 299 7.96 4.09 -3.71
CA TRP A 299 7.16 3.21 -4.56
C TRP A 299 8.03 2.03 -4.97
N ARG A 300 7.42 0.96 -5.47
CA ARG A 300 8.17 -0.22 -5.92
C ARG A 300 7.99 -0.45 -7.41
N MET A 301 9.08 -0.84 -8.06
CA MET A 301 9.08 -1.41 -9.40
C MET A 301 9.38 -2.89 -9.29
N MET A 302 8.59 -3.72 -9.96
CA MET A 302 8.64 -5.17 -9.81
C MET A 302 8.59 -5.85 -11.16
N VAL A 303 9.16 -7.05 -11.22
CA VAL A 303 9.12 -7.92 -12.40
C VAL A 303 8.62 -9.29 -11.96
N LEU A 304 7.41 -9.63 -12.39
CA LEU A 304 6.80 -10.95 -12.22
C LEU A 304 7.19 -11.82 -13.41
N ALA A 305 7.84 -12.96 -13.18
CA ALA A 305 8.28 -13.87 -14.22
C ALA A 305 8.17 -15.33 -13.75
N GLY A 306 7.17 -16.04 -14.27
CA GLY A 306 6.78 -17.37 -13.78
C GLY A 306 6.63 -17.34 -12.26
N ASP A 307 7.35 -18.21 -11.56
CA ASP A 307 7.20 -18.42 -10.12
C ASP A 307 8.07 -17.51 -9.26
N SER A 308 8.38 -16.32 -9.78
CA SER A 308 9.23 -15.37 -9.08
C SER A 308 8.82 -13.92 -9.30
N LEU A 309 9.01 -13.13 -8.24
CA LEU A 309 8.84 -11.69 -8.23
C LEU A 309 10.17 -11.06 -7.80
N HIS A 310 10.73 -10.22 -8.65
CA HIS A 310 11.80 -9.31 -8.25
C HIS A 310 11.18 -7.98 -7.84
N VAL A 311 11.48 -7.51 -6.64
CA VAL A 311 10.98 -6.26 -6.06
C VAL A 311 12.15 -5.27 -5.90
N GLU A 312 11.98 -4.06 -6.41
CA GLU A 312 12.93 -2.95 -6.26
C GLU A 312 12.19 -1.74 -5.66
N SER A 313 12.55 -1.36 -4.43
CA SER A 313 12.06 -0.16 -3.76
C SER A 313 12.79 1.08 -4.30
N ARG A 314 12.03 2.12 -4.59
CA ARG A 314 12.51 3.43 -5.06
C ARG A 314 11.98 4.53 -4.15
N PHE A 315 12.75 5.60 -4.03
CA PHE A 315 12.44 6.71 -3.15
C PHE A 315 12.65 8.03 -3.86
N LEU A 316 11.74 8.97 -3.63
CA LEU A 316 11.95 10.33 -4.09
C LEU A 316 12.72 11.14 -3.03
N THR A 317 14.01 11.30 -3.26
CA THR A 317 14.90 12.00 -2.30
C THR A 317 15.07 13.49 -2.60
N ALA A 318 14.76 13.93 -3.82
CA ALA A 318 14.88 15.32 -4.26
C ALA A 318 13.81 15.69 -5.30
N LEU A 319 13.41 16.96 -5.32
CA LEU A 319 12.59 17.54 -6.38
C LEU A 319 13.43 18.45 -7.28
N PRO A 320 13.01 18.73 -8.52
CA PRO A 320 13.66 19.72 -9.36
C PRO A 320 13.78 21.08 -8.65
N GLY A 321 15.02 21.49 -8.31
CA GLY A 321 15.31 22.73 -7.58
C GLY A 321 15.25 22.63 -6.05
N ASP A 322 14.97 21.45 -5.48
CA ASP A 322 14.95 21.20 -4.03
C ASP A 322 15.64 19.87 -3.71
N VAL A 323 16.92 19.96 -3.37
CA VAL A 323 17.76 18.80 -2.97
C VAL A 323 17.63 18.45 -1.49
N SER A 324 16.85 19.22 -0.73
CA SER A 324 16.65 19.09 0.72
C SER A 324 15.40 18.30 1.09
N LEU A 325 14.60 17.85 0.11
CA LEU A 325 13.34 17.15 0.33
C LEU A 325 13.44 16.04 1.37
N GLU A 326 14.37 15.10 1.19
CA GLU A 326 14.50 13.94 2.08
C GLU A 326 14.82 14.37 3.52
N GLU A 327 15.82 15.23 3.71
CA GLU A 327 16.27 15.67 5.03
C GLU A 327 15.18 16.48 5.77
N GLU A 328 14.44 17.34 5.06
CA GLU A 328 13.34 18.10 5.64
C GLU A 328 12.12 17.25 5.96
N ALA A 329 11.76 16.32 5.06
CA ALA A 329 10.64 15.42 5.28
C ALA A 329 10.92 14.44 6.43
N ARG A 330 12.15 13.91 6.51
CA ARG A 330 12.61 13.07 7.62
C ARG A 330 12.53 13.81 8.95
N ARG A 331 13.05 15.04 9.03
CA ARG A 331 12.97 15.88 10.24
C ARG A 331 11.53 16.18 10.66
N ARG A 332 10.64 16.36 9.68
CA ARG A 332 9.21 16.57 9.96
C ARG A 332 8.57 15.32 10.55
N LEU A 333 8.84 14.14 9.95
CA LEU A 333 8.34 12.87 10.47
C LEU A 333 8.88 12.61 11.88
N GLU A 334 10.18 12.80 12.11
CA GLU A 334 10.82 12.70 13.43
C GLU A 334 10.07 13.51 14.48
N GLY A 335 9.78 14.78 14.19
CA GLY A 335 9.05 15.65 15.11
C GLY A 335 7.60 15.23 15.37
N VAL A 336 6.91 14.67 14.38
CA VAL A 336 5.56 14.12 14.55
C VAL A 336 5.60 12.85 15.39
N THR A 337 6.46 11.90 15.02
CA THR A 337 6.64 10.63 15.73
C THR A 337 7.03 10.86 17.18
N TYR A 338 7.90 11.83 17.48
CA TYR A 338 8.25 12.19 18.85
C TYR A 338 7.01 12.59 19.66
N ARG A 339 6.16 13.47 19.12
CA ARG A 339 4.93 13.91 19.81
C ARG A 339 3.95 12.75 20.02
N VAL A 340 3.80 11.87 19.02
CA VAL A 340 2.91 10.70 19.10
C VAL A 340 3.43 9.70 20.13
N ALA A 341 4.72 9.37 20.09
CA ALA A 341 5.36 8.45 21.01
C ALA A 341 5.28 8.98 22.45
N GLU A 342 5.62 10.25 22.69
CA GLU A 342 5.52 10.87 24.00
C GLU A 342 4.08 10.88 24.52
N GLY A 343 3.10 11.22 23.66
CA GLY A 343 1.68 11.18 24.00
C GLY A 343 1.18 9.78 24.39
N ARG A 344 1.58 8.75 23.64
CA ARG A 344 1.25 7.34 23.94
C ARG A 344 1.90 6.87 25.24
N LEU A 345 3.17 7.16 25.46
CA LEU A 345 3.88 6.78 26.68
C LEU A 345 3.30 7.47 27.93
N LYS A 346 2.87 8.74 27.83
CA LYS A 346 2.15 9.45 28.90
C LYS A 346 0.76 8.87 29.18
N GLY A 347 0.10 8.34 28.14
CA GLY A 347 -1.20 7.67 28.25
C GLY A 347 -1.08 6.21 28.72
N PHE A 348 0.12 5.65 28.78
CA PHE A 348 0.35 4.29 29.24
C PHE A 348 0.02 4.20 30.74
N GLY A 349 -0.73 3.17 31.14
CA GLY A 349 -1.41 3.07 32.44
C GLY A 349 -0.53 2.99 33.69
N PHE A 350 0.78 3.25 33.59
CA PHE A 350 1.72 3.28 34.69
C PHE A 350 2.68 4.48 34.56
N PRO A 351 3.01 5.16 35.67
CA PRO A 351 3.96 6.27 35.65
C PRO A 351 5.36 5.76 35.33
N LEU A 352 5.95 6.27 34.24
CA LEU A 352 7.35 6.02 33.89
C LEU A 352 8.27 7.04 34.59
N PRO A 353 9.49 6.65 35.00
CA PRO A 353 10.48 7.58 35.55
C PRO A 353 10.77 8.76 34.60
N GLU A 354 10.97 9.97 35.16
CA GLU A 354 11.20 11.19 34.36
C GLU A 354 12.40 11.07 33.42
N ASP A 355 13.46 10.36 33.84
CA ASP A 355 14.67 10.16 33.03
C ASP A 355 14.52 9.08 31.95
N LEU A 356 13.55 8.15 32.13
CA LEU A 356 13.31 7.05 31.18
C LEU A 356 12.43 7.49 30.00
N MET A 357 11.52 8.44 30.24
CA MET A 357 10.58 8.93 29.22
C MET A 357 11.28 9.45 27.94
N PRO A 358 12.31 10.33 28.02
CA PRO A 358 13.00 10.81 26.83
C PRO A 358 13.77 9.71 26.11
N LEU A 359 14.33 8.73 26.85
CA LEU A 359 15.07 7.61 26.28
C LEU A 359 14.16 6.66 25.49
N LEU A 360 13.01 6.30 26.04
CA LEU A 360 12.02 5.47 25.34
C LEU A 360 11.44 6.20 24.12
N THR A 361 11.17 7.50 24.25
CA THR A 361 10.69 8.30 23.12
C THR A 361 11.71 8.34 22.00
N ASP A 362 12.99 8.61 22.31
CA ASP A 362 14.08 8.64 21.34
C ASP A 362 14.30 7.26 20.69
N LEU A 363 14.17 6.17 21.46
CA LEU A 363 14.24 4.81 20.95
C LEU A 363 13.13 4.53 19.92
N ILE A 364 11.87 4.81 20.28
CA ILE A 364 10.71 4.60 19.39
C ILE A 364 10.87 5.41 18.11
N VAL A 365 11.29 6.67 18.21
CA VAL A 365 11.47 7.56 17.05
C VAL A 365 12.56 7.02 16.12
N LYS A 366 13.71 6.59 16.66
CA LYS A 366 14.80 6.04 15.85
C LYS A 366 14.41 4.74 15.16
N LEU A 367 13.78 3.81 15.89
CA LEU A 367 13.29 2.55 15.33
C LEU A 367 12.29 2.81 14.22
N TYR A 368 11.29 3.66 14.45
CA TYR A 368 10.28 3.98 13.45
C TYR A 368 10.88 4.66 12.20
N LEU A 369 11.82 5.60 12.36
CA LEU A 369 12.45 6.26 11.21
C LEU A 369 13.32 5.33 10.35
N GLN A 370 13.88 4.28 10.95
CA GLN A 370 14.56 3.22 10.21
C GLN A 370 13.52 2.36 9.50
N HIS A 371 12.49 1.94 10.22
CA HIS A 371 11.47 1.03 9.72
C HIS A 371 10.67 1.58 8.54
N VAL A 372 10.30 2.87 8.58
CA VAL A 372 9.59 3.46 7.44
C VAL A 372 10.42 3.48 6.15
N LYS A 373 11.76 3.39 6.25
CA LYS A 373 12.67 3.38 5.09
C LYS A 373 12.98 1.96 4.60
N GLY A 374 12.87 0.95 5.45
CA GLY A 374 13.29 -0.44 5.21
C GLY A 374 14.81 -0.67 5.37
N ASP A 375 15.18 -1.95 5.33
CA ASP A 375 16.49 -2.54 5.65
C ASP A 375 17.01 -2.03 7.00
N GLU A 376 16.26 -2.24 8.09
CA GLU A 376 16.58 -1.69 9.40
C GLU A 376 17.94 -2.16 9.88
N ARG A 377 18.78 -1.19 10.25
CA ARG A 377 20.13 -1.46 10.74
C ARG A 377 20.35 -0.76 12.04
N VAL A 378 20.85 -1.54 12.98
CA VAL A 378 21.22 -1.02 14.28
C VAL A 378 22.49 -0.17 14.15
N ASP A 379 22.30 1.16 14.12
CA ASP A 379 23.39 2.13 14.01
C ASP A 379 23.97 2.49 15.39
N PRO A 380 25.16 3.13 15.48
CA PRO A 380 25.78 3.46 16.76
C PRO A 380 24.93 4.36 17.66
N SER A 381 24.11 5.25 17.08
CA SER A 381 23.22 6.13 17.85
C SER A 381 22.05 5.33 18.44
N LEU A 382 21.44 4.43 17.67
CA LEU A 382 20.40 3.53 18.16
C LEU A 382 20.94 2.59 19.24
N MET A 383 22.13 2.02 19.06
CA MET A 383 22.80 1.19 20.08
C MET A 383 23.02 1.93 21.40
N GLU A 384 23.39 3.21 21.35
CA GLU A 384 23.60 4.00 22.55
C GLU A 384 22.31 4.13 23.36
N VAL A 385 21.18 4.39 22.69
CA VAL A 385 19.88 4.51 23.34
C VAL A 385 19.39 3.17 23.86
N LEU A 386 19.52 2.10 23.06
CA LEU A 386 19.18 0.73 23.48
C LEU A 386 19.90 0.32 24.76
N ARG A 387 21.22 0.56 24.84
CA ARG A 387 22.01 0.27 26.06
C ARG A 387 21.54 1.07 27.27
N LYS A 388 21.17 2.33 27.08
CA LYS A 388 20.62 3.17 28.16
C LYS A 388 19.26 2.64 28.63
N VAL A 389 18.37 2.26 27.72
CA VAL A 389 17.06 1.69 28.10
C VAL A 389 17.23 0.35 28.81
N ALA A 390 18.08 -0.54 28.29
CA ALA A 390 18.29 -1.87 28.87
C ALA A 390 18.94 -1.82 30.26
N SER A 391 19.86 -0.88 30.51
CA SER A 391 20.45 -0.71 31.84
C SER A 391 19.43 -0.25 32.88
N TYR A 392 18.44 0.56 32.47
CA TYR A 392 17.29 0.92 33.31
C TYR A 392 16.35 -0.27 33.58
N MET A 393 16.29 -1.26 32.68
CA MET A 393 15.42 -2.44 32.79
C MET A 393 16.13 -3.66 33.42
N GLU A 394 17.40 -3.52 33.84
CA GLU A 394 18.24 -4.62 34.33
C GLU A 394 18.34 -5.81 33.36
N ASN A 395 18.22 -5.55 32.05
CA ASN A 395 18.06 -6.58 31.01
C ASN A 395 19.08 -6.41 29.87
N GLU A 396 20.35 -6.22 30.21
CA GLU A 396 21.43 -5.94 29.24
C GLU A 396 21.78 -7.15 28.34
N GLU A 397 21.44 -8.38 28.75
CA GLU A 397 21.78 -9.60 28.03
C GLU A 397 20.90 -9.84 26.78
N GLU A 398 19.66 -9.33 26.75
CA GLU A 398 18.70 -9.53 25.65
C GLU A 398 18.90 -8.60 24.43
N ILE A 399 19.76 -7.57 24.53
CA ILE A 399 19.93 -6.57 23.45
C ILE A 399 20.54 -7.18 22.17
N ASN A 400 21.40 -8.19 22.32
CA ASN A 400 22.16 -8.74 21.19
C ASN A 400 21.33 -9.71 20.31
N ASP A 401 20.17 -10.15 20.78
CA ASP A 401 19.32 -11.14 20.11
C ASP A 401 18.06 -10.54 19.46
N LEU A 402 17.87 -9.21 19.53
CA LEU A 402 16.77 -8.52 18.85
C LEU A 402 17.04 -8.44 17.34
N ALA A 403 16.27 -9.20 16.57
CA ALA A 403 16.09 -8.96 15.14
C ALA A 403 15.08 -7.81 14.96
N PHE A 404 15.57 -6.68 14.47
CA PHE A 404 14.74 -5.49 14.21
C PHE A 404 14.18 -5.45 12.79
N ASP A 405 14.88 -6.11 11.86
CA ASP A 405 14.54 -6.28 10.46
C ASP A 405 14.07 -7.73 10.28
N PHE A 406 12.83 -7.91 9.82
CA PHE A 406 12.27 -9.22 9.56
C PHE A 406 12.70 -9.69 8.17
N PRO A 407 13.22 -10.92 8.02
CA PRO A 407 13.62 -11.38 6.70
C PRO A 407 12.39 -11.54 5.78
N PRO A 408 12.55 -11.35 4.46
CA PRO A 408 13.79 -11.02 3.72
C PRO A 408 14.15 -9.53 3.70
N GLU A 409 15.18 -9.11 2.95
CA GLU A 409 15.47 -7.69 2.73
C GLU A 409 14.31 -6.93 2.05
N ASP A 410 14.20 -5.62 2.29
CA ASP A 410 13.05 -4.81 1.85
C ASP A 410 13.27 -4.12 0.52
N LEU A 411 14.51 -3.67 0.30
CA LEU A 411 14.78 -2.72 -0.78
C LEU A 411 14.98 -3.38 -2.14
N ASN A 412 15.58 -4.57 -2.15
CA ASN A 412 15.86 -5.31 -3.37
C ASN A 412 15.84 -6.81 -3.11
N VAL A 413 14.68 -7.43 -3.35
CA VAL A 413 14.45 -8.82 -2.97
C VAL A 413 13.88 -9.62 -4.14
N LYS A 414 14.36 -10.85 -4.27
CA LYS A 414 13.79 -11.83 -5.19
C LYS A 414 13.02 -12.87 -4.39
N ILE A 415 11.70 -12.83 -4.51
CA ILE A 415 10.80 -13.80 -3.90
C ILE A 415 10.49 -14.87 -4.94
N GLY A 416 10.63 -16.14 -4.57
CA GLY A 416 10.23 -17.28 -5.39
C GLY A 416 9.28 -18.18 -4.63
N TRP A 417 8.38 -18.85 -5.35
CA TRP A 417 7.45 -19.83 -4.78
C TRP A 417 7.44 -21.12 -5.60
N GLU A 418 6.83 -22.16 -5.03
CA GLU A 418 6.63 -23.44 -5.70
C GLU A 418 5.17 -23.51 -6.23
N LYS A 419 4.97 -24.12 -7.41
CA LYS A 419 3.63 -24.35 -7.99
C LYS A 419 2.96 -25.60 -7.43
#